data_AF-A0A1Y2HDZ2-F1
#
_entry.id   AF-A0A1Y2HDZ2-F1
#
_cell.length_a   1.000
_cell.length_b   1.000
_cell.length_c   1.000
_cell.angle_alpha   90.00
_cell.angle_beta   90.00
_cell.angle_gamma   90.00
#
_symmetry.space_group_name_H-M   'P 1'
#
loop_
_entity.id
_entity.type
_entity.pdbx_description
1 polymer ?
#
loop_
_entity_poly.entity_id
_entity_poly.type
_entity_poly.pdbx_seq_one_letter_code
_entity_poly.pdbx_strand_id
1 'polypeptide(L)'
;MFYRMVSGYNRLLDTHPYKTQSITAALLWCTGDLISQAIEHRQGSTSHAASENQPRPHGPPPQPTSPPQASSHTLVPALALGTLCEAAPAIQQPSVAESSHQKPPPWSEFRPDIKRLGIMTGFGLCVAGPLYTFWYSKLDRVVHSYASRNNWASKYSPRSQAVRVTGAKLFADLFVFDPPYLTLFFTSTSLLSGMPFADMLAKYRRDALPTYLVDISVWGPVQTVNFSRVPVAWQPVVVNSGNVFWNAISELCGSQLADWMLPTHRFRHVFVMRLYSLRNRPT
;
A
#
# COMPACT_ATOMS: atom_id res chain seq x y z
N MET A 1 -11.70 25.02 27.36
CA MET A 1 -10.81 23.86 27.59
C MET A 1 -10.02 23.49 26.33
N PHE A 2 -10.67 23.24 25.19
CA PHE A 2 -10.05 22.90 23.90
C PHE A 2 -8.95 23.89 23.43
N TYR A 3 -9.23 25.20 23.46
CA TYR A 3 -8.26 26.22 23.04
C TYR A 3 -6.95 26.18 23.86
N ARG A 4 -7.03 25.87 25.16
CA ARG A 4 -5.85 25.74 26.04
C ARG A 4 -5.01 24.50 25.68
N MET A 5 -5.66 23.41 25.27
CA MET A 5 -4.99 22.19 24.81
C MET A 5 -4.25 22.43 23.48
N VAL A 6 -4.93 23.05 22.51
CA VAL A 6 -4.32 23.38 21.21
C VAL A 6 -3.17 24.38 21.36
N SER A 7 -3.36 25.42 22.19
CA SER A 7 -2.29 26.38 22.50
C SER A 7 -1.10 25.71 23.20
N GLY A 8 -1.35 24.80 24.14
CA GLY A 8 -0.30 24.01 24.79
C GLY A 8 0.46 23.12 23.80
N TYR A 9 -0.26 22.46 22.89
CA TYR A 9 0.35 21.64 21.83
C TYR A 9 1.18 22.48 20.85
N ASN A 10 0.68 23.65 20.42
CA ASN A 10 1.45 24.60 19.61
C ASN A 10 2.77 24.99 20.30
N ARG A 11 2.72 25.29 21.60
CA ARG A 11 3.95 25.60 22.36
C ARG A 11 4.94 24.45 22.36
N LEU A 12 4.45 23.21 22.45
CA LEU A 12 5.31 22.02 22.37
C LEU A 12 5.88 21.83 20.97
N LEU A 13 5.08 22.02 19.92
CA LEU A 13 5.55 21.98 18.53
C LEU A 13 6.65 23.02 18.26
N ASP A 14 6.51 24.23 18.80
CA ASP A 14 7.48 25.30 18.58
C ASP A 14 8.78 25.07 19.38
N THR A 15 8.66 24.60 20.62
CA THR A 15 9.83 24.41 21.51
C THR A 15 10.57 23.09 21.29
N HIS A 16 9.84 22.03 20.95
CA HIS A 16 10.36 20.66 20.84
C HIS A 16 9.78 19.92 19.63
N PRO A 17 9.92 20.45 18.40
CA PRO A 17 9.22 19.94 17.21
C PRO A 17 9.44 18.45 16.99
N TYR A 18 10.68 17.97 17.07
CA TYR A 18 11.00 16.56 16.85
C TYR A 18 10.38 15.64 17.91
N LYS A 19 10.46 16.00 19.20
CA LYS A 19 9.91 15.17 20.27
C LYS A 19 8.39 15.10 20.19
N THR A 20 7.75 16.25 19.99
CA THR A 20 6.30 16.34 19.89
C THR A 20 5.79 15.55 18.69
N GLN A 21 6.42 15.71 17.52
CA GLN A 21 6.01 14.99 16.31
C GLN A 21 6.28 13.48 16.40
N SER A 22 7.41 13.06 17.00
CA SER A 22 7.69 11.64 17.27
C SER A 22 6.62 11.00 18.14
N ILE A 23 6.25 11.64 19.26
CA ILE A 23 5.22 11.10 20.18
C ILE A 23 3.85 11.07 19.49
N THR A 24 3.46 12.15 18.81
CA THR A 24 2.21 12.22 18.06
C THR A 24 2.14 11.12 16.99
N ALA A 25 3.22 10.92 16.23
CA ALA A 25 3.31 9.86 15.24
C ALA A 25 3.19 8.48 15.90
N ALA A 26 3.92 8.19 16.98
CA ALA A 26 3.81 6.91 17.68
C ALA A 26 2.37 6.55 18.06
N LEU A 27 1.62 7.52 18.60
CA LEU A 27 0.21 7.33 18.97
C LEU A 27 -0.70 7.09 17.76
N LEU A 28 -0.50 7.84 16.67
CA LEU A 28 -1.26 7.67 15.44
C LEU A 28 -0.98 6.32 14.79
N TRP A 29 0.28 5.91 14.68
CA TRP A 29 0.66 4.62 14.13
C TRP A 29 0.16 3.45 14.98
N CYS A 30 0.23 3.56 16.31
CA CYS A 30 -0.35 2.59 17.24
C CYS A 30 -1.87 2.44 17.05
N THR A 31 -2.60 3.55 17.03
CA THR A 31 -4.05 3.53 16.85
C THR A 31 -4.47 3.04 15.47
N GLY A 32 -3.74 3.42 14.41
CA GLY A 32 -3.98 2.93 13.05
C GLY A 32 -3.80 1.43 12.93
N ASP A 33 -2.74 0.87 13.52
CA ASP A 33 -2.51 -0.57 13.48
C ASP A 33 -3.58 -1.35 14.27
N LEU A 34 -4.03 -0.84 15.43
CA LEU A 34 -5.17 -1.45 16.15
C LEU A 34 -6.46 -1.46 15.30
N ILE A 35 -6.71 -0.39 14.56
CA ILE A 35 -7.88 -0.31 13.65
C ILE A 35 -7.72 -1.33 12.50
N SER A 36 -6.55 -1.41 11.86
CA SER A 36 -6.28 -2.39 10.81
C SER A 36 -6.48 -3.82 11.31
N GLN A 37 -5.92 -4.17 12.47
CA GLN A 37 -6.10 -5.49 13.06
C GLN A 37 -7.56 -5.78 13.43
N ALA A 38 -8.30 -4.77 13.90
CA ALA A 38 -9.73 -4.91 14.18
C ALA A 38 -10.53 -5.15 12.88
N ILE A 39 -10.14 -4.54 11.77
CA ILE A 39 -10.72 -4.78 10.45
C ILE A 39 -10.39 -6.19 9.94
N GLU A 40 -9.14 -6.64 10.07
CA GLU A 40 -8.70 -7.99 9.71
C GLU A 40 -9.51 -9.07 10.45
N HIS A 41 -9.72 -8.87 11.75
CA HIS A 41 -10.55 -9.76 12.56
C HIS A 41 -11.98 -9.88 12.02
N ARG A 42 -12.53 -8.82 11.42
CA ARG A 42 -13.85 -8.85 10.77
C ARG A 42 -13.82 -9.52 9.40
N GLN A 43 -12.74 -9.36 8.63
CA GLN A 43 -12.60 -9.92 7.28
C GLN A 43 -12.25 -11.40 7.27
N GLY A 44 -11.43 -11.88 8.22
CA GLY A 44 -11.07 -13.30 8.32
C GLY A 44 -12.30 -14.21 8.41
N SER A 45 -13.39 -13.71 8.96
CA SER A 45 -14.69 -14.39 9.03
C SER A 45 -15.36 -14.54 7.67
N THR A 46 -15.25 -13.53 6.81
CA THR A 46 -15.81 -13.52 5.45
C THR A 46 -15.00 -14.42 4.51
N SER A 47 -13.67 -14.49 4.70
CA SER A 47 -12.77 -15.31 3.88
C SER A 47 -12.81 -16.80 4.25
N HIS A 48 -12.93 -17.15 5.53
CA HIS A 48 -13.19 -18.54 5.93
C HIS A 48 -14.57 -19.01 5.44
N ALA A 49 -15.59 -18.13 5.47
CA ALA A 49 -16.87 -18.40 4.82
C ALA A 49 -16.75 -18.57 3.28
N ALA A 50 -15.74 -17.97 2.63
CA ALA A 50 -15.49 -18.13 1.20
C ALA A 50 -14.68 -19.40 0.84
N SER A 51 -13.74 -19.80 1.70
CA SER A 51 -12.90 -21.01 1.51
C SER A 51 -13.58 -22.29 1.97
N GLU A 52 -14.44 -22.24 2.98
CA GLU A 52 -15.22 -23.39 3.45
C GLU A 52 -16.45 -23.65 2.55
N ASN A 53 -16.83 -22.66 1.74
CA ASN A 53 -17.74 -22.77 0.60
C ASN A 53 -17.11 -23.41 -0.66
N GLN A 54 -15.92 -24.02 -0.56
CA GLN A 54 -15.29 -24.75 -1.65
C GLN A 54 -15.51 -26.27 -1.49
N PRO A 55 -16.30 -26.93 -2.36
CA PRO A 55 -16.71 -28.32 -2.14
C PRO A 55 -15.56 -29.31 -2.33
N ARG A 56 -15.51 -30.33 -1.46
CA ARG A 56 -14.51 -31.40 -1.52
C ARG A 56 -14.65 -32.23 -2.81
N PRO A 57 -13.54 -32.57 -3.49
CA PRO A 57 -13.59 -33.40 -4.68
C PRO A 57 -14.08 -34.81 -4.33
N HIS A 58 -15.02 -35.32 -5.14
CA HIS A 58 -15.45 -36.71 -5.09
C HIS A 58 -14.27 -37.64 -5.35
N GLY A 59 -14.18 -38.72 -4.57
CA GLY A 59 -13.11 -39.72 -4.68
C GLY A 59 -13.01 -40.36 -6.07
N PRO A 60 -11.86 -40.97 -6.39
CA PRO A 60 -11.60 -41.48 -7.73
C PRO A 60 -12.55 -42.62 -8.12
N PRO A 61 -13.01 -42.69 -9.37
CA PRO A 61 -13.82 -43.81 -9.85
C PRO A 61 -12.98 -45.11 -9.91
N PRO A 62 -13.60 -46.29 -9.80
CA PRO A 62 -12.89 -47.56 -9.80
C PRO A 62 -12.25 -47.82 -11.17
N GLN A 63 -10.99 -48.27 -11.16
CA GLN A 63 -10.25 -48.62 -12.37
C GLN A 63 -10.81 -49.88 -13.04
N PRO A 64 -11.02 -49.88 -14.36
CA PRO A 64 -11.14 -51.11 -15.13
C PRO A 64 -9.76 -51.57 -15.63
N THR A 65 -9.48 -52.83 -15.31
CA THR A 65 -8.40 -53.72 -15.75
C THR A 65 -7.99 -53.62 -17.23
N SER A 66 -6.68 -53.56 -17.49
CA SER A 66 -6.00 -53.97 -18.76
C SER A 66 -6.06 -55.50 -18.95
N PRO A 67 -5.72 -56.16 -20.11
CA PRO A 67 -4.77 -55.85 -21.21
C PRO A 67 -5.27 -56.34 -22.63
N PRO A 68 -4.50 -56.73 -23.69
CA PRO A 68 -3.05 -56.64 -24.01
C PRO A 68 -2.64 -56.11 -25.43
N GLN A 69 -1.36 -55.72 -25.52
CA GLN A 69 -0.36 -55.71 -26.62
C GLN A 69 -0.74 -55.74 -28.14
N ALA A 70 -0.12 -54.84 -28.93
CA ALA A 70 0.63 -55.18 -30.17
C ALA A 70 1.43 -53.97 -30.75
N SER A 71 2.63 -54.28 -31.23
CA SER A 71 3.63 -53.53 -32.02
C SER A 71 3.09 -53.01 -33.37
N SER A 72 3.63 -52.02 -34.12
CA SER A 72 5.02 -51.85 -34.60
C SER A 72 5.16 -50.54 -35.43
N HIS A 73 6.38 -49.95 -35.46
CA HIS A 73 7.08 -49.10 -36.48
C HIS A 73 6.30 -48.12 -37.40
N THR A 74 6.73 -46.85 -37.60
CA THR A 74 7.69 -46.43 -38.66
C THR A 74 8.10 -44.94 -38.51
N LEU A 75 9.35 -44.63 -38.89
CA LEU A 75 10.04 -43.32 -38.94
C LEU A 75 9.51 -42.34 -40.01
N VAL A 76 9.58 -41.02 -39.76
CA VAL A 76 10.32 -39.96 -40.51
C VAL A 76 9.88 -38.55 -40.01
N PRO A 77 10.76 -37.52 -39.98
CA PRO A 77 10.64 -36.34 -39.12
C PRO A 77 10.33 -35.03 -39.87
N ALA A 78 9.58 -34.10 -39.26
CA ALA A 78 9.69 -32.64 -39.49
C ALA A 78 8.75 -31.83 -38.58
N LEU A 79 9.32 -30.80 -37.93
CA LEU A 79 8.67 -29.53 -37.58
C LEU A 79 7.42 -29.56 -36.69
N ALA A 80 7.60 -29.64 -35.35
CA ALA A 80 6.74 -28.97 -34.37
C ALA A 80 7.36 -29.06 -32.95
N LEU A 81 8.20 -28.10 -32.57
CA LEU A 81 8.42 -27.75 -31.16
C LEU A 81 7.31 -26.73 -30.79
N GLY A 82 6.45 -26.92 -29.82
CA GLY A 82 6.48 -27.84 -28.69
C GLY A 82 5.67 -27.16 -27.60
N THR A 83 4.36 -27.38 -27.65
CA THR A 83 3.41 -27.18 -26.57
C THR A 83 3.95 -27.77 -25.26
N LEU A 84 4.19 -26.93 -24.26
CA LEU A 84 3.99 -27.26 -22.86
C LEU A 84 2.93 -26.31 -22.31
N CYS A 85 1.70 -26.56 -22.77
CA CYS A 85 0.51 -26.19 -22.03
C CYS A 85 0.36 -27.26 -20.95
N GLU A 86 1.09 -27.09 -19.85
CA GLU A 86 0.97 -27.96 -18.69
C GLU A 86 -0.30 -27.55 -17.94
N ALA A 87 -1.20 -28.52 -17.81
CA ALA A 87 -2.55 -28.38 -17.32
C ALA A 87 -2.58 -27.77 -15.91
N ALA A 88 -3.00 -26.52 -15.80
CA ALA A 88 -3.59 -26.02 -14.57
C ALA A 88 -4.88 -26.82 -14.33
N PRO A 89 -5.09 -27.42 -13.14
CA PRO A 89 -6.32 -28.14 -12.88
C PRO A 89 -7.49 -27.14 -12.96
N ALA A 90 -8.43 -27.42 -13.85
CA ALA A 90 -9.68 -26.70 -13.93
C ALA A 90 -10.36 -26.78 -12.56
N ILE A 91 -10.47 -25.63 -11.89
CA ILE A 91 -11.23 -25.49 -10.65
C ILE A 91 -12.70 -25.67 -11.04
N GLN A 92 -13.20 -26.89 -10.85
CA GLN A 92 -14.60 -27.26 -10.98
C GLN A 92 -15.41 -26.41 -10.01
N GLN A 93 -16.22 -25.47 -10.51
CA GLN A 93 -17.19 -24.73 -9.69
C GLN A 93 -18.38 -25.65 -9.39
N PRO A 94 -18.74 -25.93 -8.12
CA PRO A 94 -19.87 -26.81 -7.87
C PRO A 94 -21.15 -26.01 -7.68
N SER A 95 -22.22 -26.71 -8.04
CA SER A 95 -23.61 -26.27 -8.13
C SER A 95 -24.13 -25.60 -6.86
N VAL A 96 -24.90 -24.54 -7.10
CA VAL A 96 -25.70 -23.76 -6.15
C VAL A 96 -26.60 -24.68 -5.31
N ALA A 97 -26.27 -24.86 -4.05
CA ALA A 97 -27.17 -25.40 -3.02
C ALA A 97 -27.18 -24.46 -1.81
N GLU A 98 -28.37 -24.34 -1.24
CA GLU A 98 -28.93 -23.28 -0.40
C GLU A 98 -28.10 -22.83 0.82
N SER A 99 -28.07 -21.51 1.04
CA SER A 99 -27.22 -20.75 1.97
C SER A 99 -27.71 -20.77 3.43
N SER A 100 -26.80 -20.94 4.40
CA SER A 100 -27.04 -20.57 5.79
C SER A 100 -26.07 -19.47 6.24
N HIS A 101 -26.62 -18.40 6.84
CA HIS A 101 -25.90 -17.21 7.28
C HIS A 101 -25.07 -17.49 8.56
N GLN A 102 -23.74 -17.55 8.47
CA GLN A 102 -22.88 -17.61 9.65
C GLN A 102 -22.50 -16.20 10.15
N LYS A 103 -22.64 -15.95 11.45
CA LYS A 103 -22.41 -14.65 12.11
C LYS A 103 -20.89 -14.41 12.35
N PRO A 104 -20.37 -13.17 12.24
CA PRO A 104 -18.97 -12.89 12.55
C PRO A 104 -18.62 -13.25 14.01
N PRO A 105 -17.35 -13.59 14.28
CA PRO A 105 -16.87 -13.98 15.61
C PRO A 105 -17.07 -12.84 16.60
N PRO A 106 -17.30 -13.18 17.88
CA PRO A 106 -17.51 -12.20 18.93
C PRO A 106 -16.19 -11.47 19.25
N TRP A 107 -16.28 -10.18 19.59
CA TRP A 107 -15.12 -9.36 19.98
C TRP A 107 -14.34 -9.90 21.19
N SER A 108 -14.93 -10.82 21.98
CA SER A 108 -14.23 -11.51 23.07
C SER A 108 -13.00 -12.30 22.59
N GLU A 109 -13.01 -12.74 21.34
CA GLU A 109 -11.93 -13.50 20.69
C GLU A 109 -10.89 -12.60 20.01
N PHE A 110 -11.12 -11.29 19.93
CA PHE A 110 -10.13 -10.38 19.37
C PHE A 110 -8.85 -10.38 20.21
N ARG A 111 -7.73 -10.73 19.57
CA ARG A 111 -6.39 -10.76 20.17
C ARG A 111 -5.45 -10.00 19.23
N PRO A 112 -5.07 -8.76 19.57
CA PRO A 112 -4.16 -8.00 18.72
C PRO A 112 -2.75 -8.62 18.72
N ASP A 113 -2.12 -8.64 17.55
CA ASP A 113 -0.70 -8.94 17.38
C ASP A 113 0.13 -7.80 17.98
N ILE A 114 0.64 -8.05 19.18
CA ILE A 114 1.45 -7.10 19.95
C ILE A 114 2.81 -6.86 19.29
N LYS A 115 3.36 -7.84 18.56
CA LYS A 115 4.64 -7.70 17.86
C LYS A 115 4.47 -6.69 16.72
N ARG A 116 3.43 -6.86 15.89
CA ARG A 116 3.09 -5.92 14.82
C ARG A 116 2.82 -4.52 15.37
N LEU A 117 2.04 -4.43 16.44
CA LEU A 117 1.73 -3.16 17.11
C LEU A 117 2.99 -2.43 17.58
N GLY A 118 3.93 -3.15 18.19
CA GLY A 118 5.22 -2.62 18.64
C GLY A 118 6.08 -2.11 17.50
N ILE A 119 6.11 -2.84 16.38
CA ILE A 119 6.84 -2.44 15.16
C ILE A 119 6.27 -1.14 14.59
N MET A 120 4.95 -1.05 14.42
CA MET A 120 4.29 0.14 13.85
C MET A 120 4.44 1.36 14.76
N THR A 121 4.27 1.17 16.07
CA THR A 121 4.47 2.23 17.07
C THR A 121 5.92 2.73 17.08
N GLY A 122 6.89 1.79 17.06
CA GLY A 122 8.31 2.11 17.00
C GLY A 122 8.72 2.82 15.71
N PHE A 123 8.15 2.41 14.57
CA PHE A 123 8.36 3.09 13.29
C PHE A 123 7.81 4.53 13.33
N GLY A 124 6.62 4.72 13.88
CA GLY A 124 6.04 6.06 14.12
C GLY A 124 6.94 6.96 14.96
N LEU A 125 7.43 6.44 16.08
CA LEU A 125 8.27 7.17 17.05
C LEU A 125 9.63 7.55 16.49
N CYS A 126 10.34 6.56 15.92
CA CYS A 126 11.77 6.66 15.62
C CYS A 126 12.06 7.02 14.16
N VAL A 127 11.12 6.78 13.24
CA VAL A 127 11.32 7.00 11.80
C VAL A 127 10.36 8.05 11.28
N ALA A 128 9.05 7.77 11.27
CA ALA A 128 8.08 8.65 10.62
C ALA A 128 8.05 10.05 11.23
N GLY A 129 7.89 10.17 12.55
CA GLY A 129 7.86 11.45 13.26
C GLY A 129 9.07 12.37 12.97
N PRO A 130 10.32 11.93 13.25
CA PRO A 130 11.48 12.79 13.03
C PRO A 130 11.76 13.03 11.54
N LEU A 131 11.53 12.03 10.68
CA LEU A 131 11.80 12.15 9.25
C LEU A 131 10.83 13.12 8.57
N TYR A 132 9.53 13.05 8.84
CA TYR A 132 8.57 14.02 8.30
C TYR A 132 8.84 15.43 8.81
N THR A 133 9.17 15.57 10.10
CA THR A 133 9.53 16.87 10.70
C THR A 133 10.72 17.50 9.98
N PHE A 134 11.77 16.71 9.76
CA PHE A 134 12.95 17.14 9.03
C PHE A 134 12.62 17.49 7.57
N TRP A 135 11.90 16.60 6.87
CA TRP A 135 11.56 16.74 5.46
C TRP A 135 10.75 18.01 5.21
N TYR A 136 9.62 18.20 5.89
CA TYR A 136 8.74 19.35 5.65
C TYR A 136 9.41 20.67 6.03
N SER A 137 10.16 20.70 7.12
CA SER A 137 10.92 21.89 7.53
C SER A 137 12.04 22.25 6.54
N LYS A 138 12.69 21.25 5.92
CA LYS A 138 13.73 21.46 4.92
C LYS A 138 13.13 21.86 3.58
N LEU A 139 12.08 21.17 3.15
CA LEU A 139 11.38 21.41 1.90
C LEU A 139 10.82 22.83 1.85
N ASP A 140 10.17 23.28 2.92
CA ASP A 140 9.64 24.64 3.01
C ASP A 140 10.75 25.70 2.86
N ARG A 141 11.86 25.54 3.59
CA ARG A 141 13.01 26.45 3.51
C ARG A 141 13.63 26.48 2.11
N VAL A 142 13.79 25.31 1.48
CA VAL A 142 14.39 25.21 0.14
C VAL A 142 13.50 25.89 -0.91
N VAL A 143 12.19 25.63 -0.88
CA VAL A 143 11.25 26.23 -1.85
C VAL A 143 11.17 27.75 -1.66
N HIS A 144 11.07 28.24 -0.42
CA HIS A 144 11.05 29.69 -0.16
C HIS A 144 12.38 30.37 -0.49
N SER A 145 13.52 29.71 -0.21
CA SER A 145 14.83 30.22 -0.60
C SER A 145 14.98 30.31 -2.12
N TYR A 146 14.50 29.29 -2.86
CA TYR A 146 14.49 29.30 -4.31
C TYR A 146 13.56 30.38 -4.86
N ALA A 147 12.37 30.55 -4.26
CA ALA A 147 11.42 31.59 -4.64
C ALA A 147 12.00 33.00 -4.45
N SER A 148 12.68 33.23 -3.33
CA SER A 148 13.34 34.50 -3.03
C SER A 148 14.49 34.78 -4.00
N ARG A 149 15.37 33.79 -4.27
CA ARG A 149 16.50 33.94 -5.20
C ARG A 149 16.07 34.27 -6.62
N ASN A 150 14.90 33.78 -7.03
CA ASN A 150 14.34 34.02 -8.35
C ASN A 150 13.33 35.19 -8.38
N ASN A 151 13.32 36.04 -7.34
CA ASN A 151 12.46 37.23 -7.22
C ASN A 151 10.97 36.95 -7.47
N TRP A 152 10.46 35.80 -7.00
CA TRP A 152 9.08 35.41 -7.25
C TRP A 152 8.06 36.42 -6.72
N ALA A 153 8.38 37.10 -5.62
CA ALA A 153 7.53 38.12 -5.01
C ALA A 153 7.29 39.34 -5.93
N SER A 154 8.26 39.67 -6.78
CA SER A 154 8.13 40.75 -7.77
C SER A 154 7.47 40.27 -9.07
N LYS A 155 7.71 39.01 -9.45
CA LYS A 155 7.29 38.46 -10.75
C LYS A 155 5.85 37.91 -10.78
N TYR A 156 5.30 37.51 -9.64
CA TYR A 156 4.04 36.77 -9.60
C TYR A 156 3.05 37.35 -8.59
N SER A 157 1.76 37.22 -8.88
CA SER A 157 0.70 37.53 -7.91
C SER A 157 0.78 36.59 -6.68
N PRO A 158 0.24 36.98 -5.52
CA PRO A 158 0.24 36.12 -4.33
C PRO A 158 -0.40 34.73 -4.57
N ARG A 159 -1.47 34.67 -5.37
CA ARG A 159 -2.12 33.41 -5.75
C ARG A 159 -1.21 32.53 -6.60
N SER A 160 -0.57 33.13 -7.61
CA SER A 160 0.36 32.42 -8.50
C SER A 160 1.59 31.93 -7.73
N GLN A 161 2.10 32.70 -6.77
CA GLN A 161 3.19 32.28 -5.90
C GLN A 161 2.78 31.07 -5.04
N ALA A 162 1.61 31.12 -4.40
CA ALA A 162 1.10 30.01 -3.61
C ALA A 162 0.98 28.71 -4.43
N VAL A 163 0.40 28.77 -5.63
CA VAL A 163 0.29 27.61 -6.53
C VAL A 163 1.67 27.05 -6.90
N ARG A 164 2.65 27.91 -7.17
CA ARG A 164 4.01 27.48 -7.53
C ARG A 164 4.75 26.85 -6.35
N VAL A 165 4.58 27.39 -5.14
CA VAL A 165 5.13 26.81 -3.91
C VAL A 165 4.49 25.45 -3.64
N THR A 166 3.15 25.35 -3.70
CA THR A 166 2.43 24.08 -3.52
C THR A 166 2.85 23.06 -4.56
N GLY A 167 2.94 23.42 -5.85
CA GLY A 167 3.36 22.52 -6.91
C GLY A 167 4.80 22.02 -6.74
N ALA A 168 5.73 22.91 -6.35
CA ALA A 168 7.11 22.53 -6.08
C ALA A 168 7.24 21.57 -4.88
N LYS A 169 6.49 21.84 -3.81
CA LYS A 169 6.45 20.96 -2.63
C LYS A 169 5.85 19.61 -2.98
N LEU A 170 4.71 19.59 -3.66
CA LEU A 170 4.03 18.37 -4.08
C LEU A 170 4.91 17.48 -4.96
N PHE A 171 5.59 18.07 -5.94
CA PHE A 171 6.50 17.34 -6.81
C PHE A 171 7.66 16.71 -6.02
N ALA A 172 8.29 17.48 -5.14
CA ALA A 172 9.37 16.96 -4.31
C ALA A 172 8.88 15.86 -3.36
N ASP A 173 7.69 16.01 -2.79
CA ASP A 173 7.12 15.03 -1.88
C ASP A 173 6.83 13.71 -2.59
N LEU A 174 6.10 13.74 -3.70
CA LEU A 174 5.68 12.54 -4.43
C LEU A 174 6.84 11.85 -5.16
N PHE A 175 7.80 12.59 -5.72
CA PHE A 175 8.79 12.01 -6.64
C PHE A 175 10.21 11.94 -6.07
N VAL A 176 10.51 12.67 -5.00
CA VAL A 176 11.85 12.68 -4.38
C VAL A 176 11.83 11.99 -3.03
N PHE A 177 10.83 12.30 -2.19
CA PHE A 177 10.75 11.76 -0.84
C PHE A 177 10.00 10.45 -0.76
N ASP A 178 8.87 10.32 -1.46
CA ASP A 178 8.01 9.16 -1.29
C ASP A 178 8.64 7.83 -1.75
N PRO A 179 9.29 7.70 -2.94
CA PRO A 179 9.88 6.42 -3.35
C PRO A 179 10.89 5.82 -2.35
N PRO A 180 11.87 6.57 -1.81
CA PRO A 180 12.76 6.03 -0.79
C PRO A 180 12.05 5.83 0.56
N TYR A 181 11.06 6.65 0.91
CA TYR A 181 10.28 6.47 2.14
C TYR A 181 9.47 5.18 2.12
N LEU A 182 8.77 4.90 1.01
CA LEU A 182 8.01 3.68 0.79
C LEU A 182 8.92 2.45 0.85
N THR A 183 10.11 2.53 0.23
CA THR A 183 11.12 1.47 0.31
C THR A 183 11.56 1.23 1.75
N LEU A 184 11.84 2.29 2.51
CA LEU A 184 12.21 2.21 3.91
C LEU A 184 11.10 1.58 4.75
N PHE A 185 9.84 1.94 4.51
CA PHE A 185 8.69 1.38 5.19
C PHE A 185 8.55 -0.13 4.92
N PHE A 186 8.52 -0.56 3.64
CA PHE A 186 8.40 -1.97 3.29
C PHE A 186 9.56 -2.82 3.84
N THR A 187 10.78 -2.32 3.71
CA THR A 187 11.98 -3.04 4.17
C THR A 187 12.01 -3.16 5.69
N SER A 188 11.83 -2.05 6.41
CA SER A 188 11.89 -2.05 7.87
C SER A 188 10.79 -2.91 8.50
N THR A 189 9.54 -2.78 8.04
CA THR A 189 8.43 -3.56 8.59
C THR A 189 8.53 -5.04 8.27
N SER A 190 8.97 -5.40 7.06
CA SER A 190 9.16 -6.82 6.68
C SER A 190 10.30 -7.47 7.45
N LEU A 191 11.44 -6.78 7.60
CA LEU A 191 12.59 -7.29 8.35
C LEU A 191 12.26 -7.43 9.85
N LEU A 192 11.61 -6.43 10.45
CA LEU A 192 11.20 -6.49 11.86
C LEU A 192 10.13 -7.55 12.11
N SER A 193 9.31 -7.86 11.10
CA SER A 193 8.35 -8.98 11.15
C SER A 193 9.04 -10.34 11.11
N GLY A 194 10.32 -10.42 10.71
CA GLY A 194 11.11 -11.65 10.60
C GLY A 194 11.03 -12.31 9.22
N MET A 195 10.58 -11.59 8.19
CA MET A 195 10.53 -12.11 6.83
C MET A 195 11.95 -12.27 6.26
N PRO A 196 12.30 -13.41 5.65
CA PRO A 196 13.57 -13.59 4.96
C PRO A 196 13.77 -12.51 3.88
N PHE A 197 15.01 -12.07 3.68
CA PHE A 197 15.33 -11.00 2.74
C PHE A 197 14.90 -11.32 1.30
N ALA A 198 15.04 -12.58 0.87
CA ALA A 198 14.64 -13.03 -0.45
C ALA A 198 13.13 -12.85 -0.69
N ASP A 199 12.31 -13.24 0.30
CA ASP A 199 10.85 -13.12 0.24
C ASP A 199 10.41 -11.65 0.29
N MET A 200 11.08 -10.84 1.11
CA MET A 200 10.86 -9.39 1.16
C MET A 200 11.14 -8.74 -0.20
N LEU A 201 12.26 -9.08 -0.84
CA LEU A 201 12.61 -8.53 -2.14
C LEU A 201 11.65 -8.99 -3.25
N ALA A 202 11.20 -10.25 -3.21
CA ALA A 202 10.20 -10.77 -4.12
C ALA A 202 8.86 -10.04 -3.95
N LYS A 203 8.41 -9.85 -2.71
CA LYS A 203 7.20 -9.08 -2.37
C LYS A 203 7.31 -7.64 -2.85
N TYR A 204 8.44 -6.98 -2.57
CA TYR A 204 8.69 -5.61 -2.99
C TYR A 204 8.62 -5.46 -4.52
N ARG A 205 9.30 -6.34 -5.28
CA ARG A 205 9.27 -6.29 -6.75
C ARG A 205 7.87 -6.50 -7.34
N ARG A 206 7.03 -7.28 -6.66
CA ARG A 206 5.65 -7.55 -7.07
C ARG A 206 4.72 -6.38 -6.75
N ASP A 207 4.83 -5.84 -5.54
CA ASP A 207 3.80 -4.95 -4.97
C ASP A 207 4.19 -3.47 -4.99
N ALA A 208 5.47 -3.11 -5.10
CA ALA A 208 5.92 -1.73 -4.93
C ALA A 208 5.35 -0.78 -5.98
N LEU A 209 5.41 -1.13 -7.27
CA LEU A 209 4.92 -0.25 -8.33
C LEU A 209 3.39 -0.07 -8.28
N PRO A 210 2.57 -1.15 -8.20
CA PRO A 210 1.12 -0.99 -8.02
C PRO A 210 0.77 -0.16 -6.78
N THR A 211 1.45 -0.40 -5.65
CA THR A 211 1.23 0.36 -4.41
C THR A 211 1.55 1.83 -4.60
N TYR A 212 2.70 2.15 -5.20
CA TYR A 212 3.13 3.53 -5.44
C TYR A 212 2.19 4.30 -6.37
N LEU A 213 1.61 3.64 -7.39
CA LEU A 213 0.64 4.29 -8.27
C LEU A 213 -0.65 4.67 -7.54
N VAL A 214 -1.13 3.79 -6.67
CA VAL A 214 -2.26 4.09 -5.79
C VAL A 214 -1.88 5.17 -4.80
N ASP A 215 -0.70 5.07 -4.19
CA ASP A 215 -0.18 6.05 -3.25
C ASP A 215 -0.24 7.46 -3.83
N ILE A 216 0.33 7.69 -5.03
CA ILE A 216 0.26 8.98 -5.73
C ILE A 216 -1.18 9.45 -5.93
N SER A 217 -2.10 8.55 -6.28
CA SER A 217 -3.50 8.91 -6.56
C SER A 217 -4.26 9.37 -5.31
N VAL A 218 -3.89 8.85 -4.15
CA VAL A 218 -4.52 9.19 -2.86
C VAL A 218 -3.80 10.36 -2.20
N TRP A 219 -2.47 10.29 -2.13
CA TRP A 219 -1.65 11.29 -1.48
C TRP A 219 -1.47 12.55 -2.30
N GLY A 220 -1.54 12.50 -3.62
CA GLY A 220 -1.49 13.69 -4.47
C GLY A 220 -2.53 14.75 -4.08
N PRO A 221 -3.82 14.42 -4.04
CA PRO A 221 -4.87 15.32 -3.56
C PRO A 221 -4.69 15.74 -2.09
N VAL A 222 -4.39 14.80 -1.19
CA VAL A 222 -4.22 15.07 0.24
C VAL A 222 -3.08 16.06 0.48
N GLN A 223 -1.92 15.84 -0.15
CA GLN A 223 -0.75 16.69 -0.03
C GLN A 223 -0.92 18.04 -0.74
N THR A 224 -1.71 18.10 -1.81
CA THR A 224 -2.09 19.38 -2.43
C THR A 224 -2.84 20.27 -1.43
N VAL A 225 -3.80 19.72 -0.70
CA VAL A 225 -4.53 20.46 0.35
C VAL A 225 -3.60 20.79 1.52
N ASN A 226 -2.79 19.82 1.96
CA ASN A 226 -1.84 20.00 3.06
C ASN A 226 -0.87 21.16 2.79
N PHE A 227 -0.17 21.15 1.66
CA PHE A 227 0.82 22.19 1.32
C PHE A 227 0.22 23.55 0.96
N SER A 228 -1.06 23.61 0.61
CA SER A 228 -1.73 24.88 0.27
C SER A 228 -2.41 25.55 1.46
N ARG A 229 -2.80 24.79 2.51
CA ARG A 229 -3.61 25.31 3.62
C ARG A 229 -3.00 25.12 5.00
N VAL A 230 -2.11 24.15 5.18
CA VAL A 230 -1.61 23.77 6.51
C VAL A 230 -0.24 24.39 6.76
N PRO A 231 -0.04 25.09 7.89
CA PRO A 231 1.28 25.60 8.29
C PRO A 231 2.29 24.46 8.44
N VAL A 232 3.58 24.73 8.14
CA VAL A 232 4.61 23.68 8.05
C VAL A 232 4.74 22.83 9.33
N ALA A 233 4.53 23.44 10.51
CA ALA A 233 4.59 22.76 11.79
C ALA A 233 3.51 21.68 11.97
N TRP A 234 2.37 21.82 11.28
CA TRP A 234 1.22 20.92 11.37
C TRP A 234 1.18 19.88 10.23
N GLN A 235 1.94 20.09 9.15
CA GLN A 235 1.98 19.18 8.00
C GLN A 235 2.34 17.72 8.38
N PRO A 236 3.34 17.44 9.26
CA PRO A 236 3.63 16.07 9.68
C PRO A 236 2.46 15.40 10.41
N VAL A 237 1.67 16.16 11.19
CA VAL A 237 0.53 15.61 11.93
C VAL A 237 -0.58 15.20 10.95
N VAL A 238 -0.85 16.04 9.95
CA VAL A 238 -1.85 15.74 8.90
C VAL A 238 -1.47 14.47 8.16
N VAL A 239 -0.20 14.33 7.77
CA VAL A 239 0.30 13.15 7.05
C VAL A 239 0.23 11.91 7.93
N ASN A 240 0.72 11.96 9.17
CA ASN A 240 0.62 10.82 10.07
C ASN A 240 -0.85 10.44 10.38
N SER A 241 -1.76 11.41 10.39
CA SER A 241 -3.20 11.13 10.54
C SER A 241 -3.75 10.45 9.29
N GLY A 242 -3.35 10.90 8.10
CA GLY A 242 -3.64 10.23 6.83
C GLY A 242 -3.12 8.79 6.79
N ASN A 243 -1.94 8.52 7.35
CA ASN A 243 -1.37 7.17 7.43
C ASN A 243 -2.26 6.21 8.24
N VAL A 244 -2.97 6.68 9.26
CA VAL A 244 -3.97 5.88 10.00
C VAL A 244 -5.08 5.42 9.05
N PHE A 245 -5.61 6.34 8.25
CA PHE A 245 -6.64 6.04 7.26
C PHE A 245 -6.11 5.15 6.14
N TRP A 246 -4.89 5.39 5.68
CA TRP A 246 -4.23 4.58 4.65
C TRP A 246 -4.04 3.13 5.11
N ASN A 247 -3.58 2.91 6.34
CA ASN A 247 -3.40 1.56 6.90
C ASN A 247 -4.75 0.83 7.04
N ALA A 248 -5.81 1.53 7.40
CA ALA A 248 -7.15 0.94 7.49
C ALA A 248 -7.74 0.64 6.09
N ILE A 249 -7.59 1.55 5.12
CA ILE A 249 -8.08 1.38 3.74
C ILE A 249 -7.30 0.32 2.99
N SER A 250 -5.98 0.27 3.17
CA SER A 250 -5.12 -0.74 2.54
C SER A 250 -5.53 -2.15 2.92
N GLU A 251 -5.95 -2.32 4.17
CA GLU A 251 -6.46 -3.58 4.69
C GLU A 251 -7.89 -3.88 4.24
N LEU A 252 -8.77 -2.86 4.21
CA LEU A 252 -10.13 -2.98 3.66
C LEU A 252 -10.14 -3.36 2.18
N CYS A 253 -9.18 -2.85 1.43
CA CYS A 253 -9.09 -3.03 -0.01
C CYS A 253 -8.04 -4.08 -0.42
N GLY A 254 -7.63 -4.98 0.49
CA GLY A 254 -6.69 -6.06 0.23
C GLY A 254 -6.84 -6.70 -1.16
N SER A 255 -5.70 -6.92 -1.83
CA SER A 255 -5.49 -7.45 -3.20
C SER A 255 -6.29 -6.83 -4.36
N GLN A 256 -7.31 -6.00 -4.13
CA GLN A 256 -8.20 -5.40 -5.14
C GLN A 256 -8.08 -3.87 -5.24
N LEU A 257 -7.16 -3.27 -4.48
CA LEU A 257 -6.99 -1.82 -4.38
C LEU A 257 -6.63 -1.16 -5.73
N ALA A 258 -5.82 -1.85 -6.54
CA ALA A 258 -5.50 -1.42 -7.91
C ALA A 258 -6.70 -1.53 -8.88
N ASP A 259 -7.62 -2.48 -8.63
CA ASP A 259 -8.82 -2.67 -9.45
C ASP A 259 -9.91 -1.64 -9.14
N TRP A 260 -10.02 -1.20 -7.87
CA TRP A 260 -10.97 -0.17 -7.45
C TRP A 260 -10.53 1.27 -7.76
N MET A 261 -9.23 1.59 -7.61
CA MET A 261 -8.74 2.97 -7.74
C MET A 261 -8.34 3.37 -9.18
N LEU A 262 -8.35 2.42 -10.12
CA LEU A 262 -8.25 2.67 -11.56
C LEU A 262 -9.57 2.26 -12.24
N PRO A 263 -10.69 2.98 -12.02
CA PRO A 263 -12.02 2.51 -12.43
C PRO A 263 -12.23 2.49 -13.94
N THR A 264 -11.30 3.06 -14.71
CA THR A 264 -11.41 3.12 -16.16
C THR A 264 -10.63 1.97 -16.79
N HIS A 265 -11.37 0.93 -17.19
CA HIS A 265 -10.93 -0.17 -18.07
C HIS A 265 -10.04 0.28 -19.24
N ARG A 266 -10.16 1.55 -19.68
CA ARG A 266 -9.40 2.16 -20.78
C ARG A 266 -7.94 2.48 -20.44
N PHE A 267 -7.63 2.89 -19.21
CA PHE A 267 -6.24 3.16 -18.78
C PHE A 267 -5.48 1.86 -18.46
N ARG A 268 -6.20 0.83 -17.98
CA ARG A 268 -5.65 -0.50 -17.69
C ARG A 268 -5.01 -1.13 -18.94
N HIS A 269 -5.73 -1.16 -20.07
CA HIS A 269 -5.21 -1.78 -21.29
C HIS A 269 -4.07 -0.97 -21.94
N VAL A 270 -4.21 0.34 -22.07
CA VAL A 270 -3.20 1.16 -22.77
C VAL A 270 -1.91 1.27 -21.96
N PHE A 271 -1.99 1.40 -20.63
CA PHE A 271 -0.79 1.58 -19.81
C PHE A 271 -0.08 0.26 -19.49
N VAL A 272 -0.84 -0.79 -19.13
CA VAL A 272 -0.26 -2.12 -18.87
C VAL A 272 0.27 -2.75 -20.15
N MET A 273 -0.41 -2.65 -21.30
CA MET A 273 0.16 -3.16 -22.56
C MET A 273 1.37 -2.37 -23.02
N ARG A 274 1.45 -1.05 -22.74
CA ARG A 274 2.62 -0.26 -23.12
C ARG A 274 3.82 -0.54 -22.23
N LEU A 275 3.61 -0.80 -20.94
CA LEU A 275 4.67 -1.28 -20.04
C LEU A 275 5.11 -2.73 -20.34
N TYR A 276 4.18 -3.62 -20.68
CA TYR A 276 4.50 -4.99 -21.14
C TYR A 276 5.24 -4.98 -22.49
N SER A 277 4.82 -4.11 -23.42
CA SER A 277 5.45 -3.92 -24.73
C SER A 277 6.86 -3.35 -24.61
N LEU A 278 7.12 -2.43 -23.66
CA LEU A 278 8.44 -1.87 -23.42
C LEU A 278 9.40 -2.86 -22.73
N ARG A 279 8.88 -3.78 -21.91
CA ARG A 279 9.65 -4.84 -21.25
C ARG A 279 10.06 -5.98 -22.19
N ASN A 280 9.33 -6.20 -23.29
CA ASN A 280 9.54 -7.30 -24.23
C ASN A 280 10.03 -6.82 -25.62
N ARG A 281 10.63 -5.63 -25.74
CA ARG A 281 11.31 -5.26 -26.99
C ARG A 281 12.62 -6.05 -27.09
N PRO A 282 12.80 -6.92 -28.10
CA PRO A 282 14.12 -7.44 -28.40
C PRO A 282 15.00 -6.24 -28.82
N THR A 283 16.19 -6.16 -28.23
CA THR A 283 17.26 -5.25 -28.63
C THR A 283 17.73 -5.54 -30.04
#